data_AF-A0A9P7J4B0-F1
#
_entry.id   AF-A0A9P7J4B0-F1
#
_cell.length_a   1.000
_cell.length_b   1.000
_cell.length_c   1.000
_cell.angle_alpha   90.00
_cell.angle_beta   90.00
_cell.angle_gamma   90.00
#
_symmetry.space_group_name_H-M   'P 1'
#
loop_
_entity.id
_entity.type
_entity.pdbx_description
1 polymer ?
#
loop_
_entity_poly.entity_id
_entity_poly.type
_entity_poly.pdbx_seq_one_letter_code
_entity_poly.pdbx_strand_id
1 'polypeptide(L)'
;MPGNQARINALLRKSLIGELIDTQFYLFSVRSKREGNVTNLQALFADDEALTTGSEYFSSLLSENPFNDSTVVEFQDYHTCEGGISLDEYGYASDSDLDEEEEETDEDVQDNERCAGVSAERVSRTASIKDFTTKGAQRIIPSRRVLVMDTAFNTWRALLDYLYTDEIVFAPLRSQSKSARHHSLSGAPPCSPKSMYRLACKIKHDKLQAKALAAIRSSLTEHNVLRELSSSLTSRFPAILEMEIEILFQNIVTPTVMKDFPMLIQRIASAGLPHGADILTKLHERMLKQHYPTILSPEAALASEKYVDMYMNC
;
A
#
# COMPACT_ATOMS: atom_id res chain seq x y z
N MET A 1 20.19 -18.21 7.50
CA MET A 1 21.26 -17.54 6.72
C MET A 1 22.19 -16.81 7.70
N PRO A 2 23.49 -17.12 7.74
CA PRO A 2 24.43 -16.58 8.75
C PRO A 2 24.63 -15.05 8.71
N GLY A 3 24.27 -14.38 7.61
CA GLY A 3 24.39 -12.92 7.47
C GLY A 3 23.44 -12.11 8.37
N ASN A 4 22.19 -12.56 8.54
CA ASN A 4 21.18 -11.80 9.30
C ASN A 4 21.51 -11.78 10.80
N GLN A 5 21.98 -12.91 11.34
CA GLN A 5 22.38 -12.99 12.74
C GLN A 5 23.54 -12.04 13.06
N ALA A 6 24.51 -11.92 12.15
CA ALA A 6 25.61 -11.00 12.32
C ALA A 6 25.14 -9.53 12.32
N ARG A 7 24.22 -9.18 11.41
CA ARG A 7 23.61 -7.83 11.34
C ARG A 7 22.83 -7.50 12.62
N ILE A 8 21.96 -8.40 13.08
CA ILE A 8 21.19 -8.23 14.33
C ILE A 8 22.15 -8.05 15.51
N ASN A 9 23.19 -8.88 15.61
CA ASN A 9 24.18 -8.74 16.68
C ASN A 9 24.94 -7.39 16.63
N ALA A 10 25.19 -6.85 15.43
CA ALA A 10 25.80 -5.53 15.27
C ALA A 10 24.87 -4.41 15.74
N LEU A 11 23.59 -4.45 15.35
CA LEU A 11 22.57 -3.51 15.81
C LEU A 11 22.41 -3.54 17.34
N LEU A 12 22.37 -4.74 17.95
CA LEU A 12 22.31 -4.87 19.40
C LEU A 12 23.52 -4.23 20.09
N ARG A 13 24.73 -4.32 19.51
CA ARG A 13 25.92 -3.66 20.06
C ARG A 13 25.84 -2.14 19.96
N LYS A 14 25.39 -1.59 18.81
CA LYS A 14 25.14 -0.14 18.66
C LYS A 14 24.12 0.36 19.68
N SER A 15 23.09 -0.44 19.97
CA SER A 15 22.08 -0.12 20.99
C SER A 15 22.67 0.05 22.40
N LEU A 16 23.71 -0.70 22.76
CA LEU A 16 24.32 -0.64 24.09
C LEU A 16 25.08 0.67 24.34
N ILE A 17 25.55 1.33 23.28
CA ILE A 17 26.29 2.60 23.35
C ILE A 17 25.43 3.81 22.93
N GLY A 18 24.20 3.58 22.47
CA GLY A 18 23.26 4.64 22.09
C GLY A 18 23.42 5.16 20.65
N GLU A 19 24.09 4.42 19.78
CA GLU A 19 24.39 4.78 18.38
C GLU A 19 23.54 3.98 17.37
N LEU A 20 22.37 3.48 17.79
CA LEU A 20 21.52 2.64 16.94
C LEU A 20 20.70 3.44 15.92
N ILE A 21 20.48 4.72 16.16
CA ILE A 21 19.47 5.51 15.43
C ILE A 21 20.18 6.64 14.70
N ASP A 22 20.16 6.56 13.36
CA ASP A 22 20.70 7.57 12.46
C ASP A 22 19.58 8.40 11.81
N THR A 23 18.47 7.73 11.47
CA THR A 23 17.37 8.33 10.71
C THR A 23 16.00 8.09 11.36
N GLN A 24 15.15 9.10 11.31
CA GLN A 24 13.74 9.08 11.69
C GLN A 24 12.86 9.28 10.46
N PHE A 25 12.01 8.29 10.15
CA PHE A 25 11.00 8.38 9.11
C PHE A 25 9.66 8.76 9.72
N TYR A 26 9.06 9.85 9.25
CA TYR A 26 7.71 10.28 9.61
C TYR A 26 6.73 9.81 8.54
N LEU A 27 5.72 9.04 8.94
CA LEU A 27 4.72 8.48 8.03
C LEU A 27 3.31 8.60 8.60
N PHE A 28 2.31 8.70 7.72
CA PHE A 28 0.91 8.69 8.10
C PHE A 28 0.44 7.28 8.51
N SER A 29 -0.37 7.23 9.56
CA SER A 29 -0.84 5.97 10.15
C SER A 29 -2.36 5.82 10.13
N VAL A 30 -3.10 6.92 10.11
CA VAL A 30 -4.56 6.92 10.22
C VAL A 30 -5.18 7.44 8.95
N ARG A 31 -6.36 6.91 8.63
CA ARG A 31 -7.25 7.44 7.61
C ARG A 31 -8.45 8.11 8.26
N SER A 32 -8.69 9.37 7.94
CA SER A 32 -9.94 10.03 8.28
C SER A 32 -11.00 9.72 7.23
N LYS A 33 -12.11 9.11 7.66
CA LYS A 33 -13.29 8.93 6.78
C LYS A 33 -14.07 10.24 6.60
N ARG A 34 -14.02 11.13 7.59
CA ARG A 34 -14.75 12.40 7.58
C ARG A 34 -14.14 13.37 6.58
N GLU A 35 -12.81 13.47 6.58
CA GLU A 35 -12.09 14.42 5.74
C GLU A 35 -11.59 13.81 4.42
N GLY A 36 -11.56 12.48 4.31
CA GLY A 36 -11.07 11.80 3.10
C GLY A 36 -9.56 11.94 2.91
N ASN A 37 -8.81 12.19 3.97
CA ASN A 37 -7.37 12.34 3.98
C ASN A 37 -6.68 11.29 4.87
N VAL A 38 -5.34 11.25 4.80
CA VAL A 38 -4.51 10.53 5.77
C VAL A 38 -3.94 11.49 6.81
N THR A 39 -3.93 11.04 8.06
CA THR A 39 -3.60 11.83 9.24
C THR A 39 -2.70 11.03 10.19
N ASN A 40 -2.33 11.67 11.31
CA ASN A 40 -1.50 11.11 12.37
C ASN A 40 -0.12 10.64 11.91
N LEU A 41 0.84 11.57 11.88
CA LEU A 41 2.24 11.28 11.60
C LEU A 41 2.89 10.57 12.78
N GLN A 42 3.54 9.44 12.50
CA GLN A 42 4.31 8.68 13.47
C GLN A 42 5.74 8.51 13.00
N ALA A 43 6.68 8.51 13.95
CA ALA A 43 8.11 8.32 13.68
C ALA A 43 8.50 6.84 13.77
N LEU A 44 9.29 6.39 12.79
CA LEU A 44 10.02 5.13 12.80
C LEU A 44 11.51 5.42 12.82
N PHE A 45 12.24 4.69 13.65
CA PHE A 45 13.67 4.87 13.84
C PHE A 45 14.44 3.78 13.10
N ALA A 46 15.53 4.16 12.43
CA ALA A 46 16.33 3.23 11.64
C ALA A 46 17.83 3.49 11.76
N ASP A 47 18.59 2.43 11.48
CA ASP A 47 20.04 2.43 11.36
C ASP A 47 20.39 2.48 9.86
N ASP A 48 21.17 3.47 9.46
CA ASP A 48 21.44 3.74 8.04
C ASP A 48 22.27 2.61 7.42
N GLU A 49 23.21 2.03 8.16
CA GLU A 49 24.06 0.93 7.69
C GLU A 49 23.22 -0.31 7.36
N ALA A 50 22.27 -0.66 8.23
CA ALA A 50 21.38 -1.80 8.01
C ALA A 50 20.45 -1.58 6.80
N LEU A 51 19.95 -0.36 6.59
CA LEU A 51 19.12 -0.03 5.43
C LEU A 51 19.90 -0.04 4.11
N THR A 52 21.07 0.62 4.08
CA THR A 52 21.92 0.69 2.89
C THR A 52 22.48 -0.68 2.48
N THR A 53 22.79 -1.55 3.44
CA THR A 53 23.19 -2.94 3.15
C THR A 53 22.02 -3.78 2.63
N GLY A 54 20.78 -3.40 2.94
CA GLY A 54 19.57 -4.11 2.51
C GLY A 54 19.00 -3.62 1.18
N SER A 55 19.35 -2.42 0.72
CA SER A 55 18.72 -1.80 -0.44
C SER A 55 19.52 -0.62 -1.02
N GLU A 56 19.79 -0.68 -2.33
CA GLU A 56 20.43 0.42 -3.09
C GLU A 56 19.58 1.70 -3.09
N TYR A 57 18.26 1.58 -2.98
CA TYR A 57 17.36 2.71 -2.83
C TYR A 57 17.71 3.52 -1.58
N PHE A 58 17.95 2.84 -0.45
CA PHE A 58 18.32 3.52 0.80
C PHE A 58 19.74 4.07 0.73
N SER A 59 20.68 3.39 0.06
CA SER A 59 22.01 3.96 -0.21
C SER A 59 21.93 5.29 -0.96
N SER A 60 21.01 5.39 -1.92
CA SER A 60 20.80 6.61 -2.69
C SER A 60 20.05 7.68 -1.90
N LEU A 61 18.97 7.29 -1.19
CA LEU A 61 18.15 8.20 -0.37
C LEU A 61 18.95 8.82 0.78
N LEU A 62 19.82 8.03 1.41
CA LEU A 62 20.59 8.44 2.58
C LEU A 62 21.92 9.10 2.23
N SER A 63 22.29 9.14 0.94
CA SER A 63 23.50 9.83 0.47
C SER A 63 23.42 11.35 0.66
N GLU A 64 24.58 12.02 0.53
CA GLU A 64 24.69 13.49 0.62
C GLU A 64 23.90 14.23 -0.48
N ASN A 65 23.74 13.60 -1.65
CA ASN A 65 22.95 14.12 -2.77
C ASN A 65 21.81 13.13 -3.09
N PRO A 66 20.73 13.14 -2.29
CA PRO A 66 19.61 12.24 -2.52
C PRO A 66 19.01 12.46 -3.90
N PHE A 67 18.62 11.37 -4.56
CA PHE A 67 17.86 11.47 -5.80
C PHE A 67 16.50 12.12 -5.51
N ASN A 68 15.98 12.87 -6.50
CA ASN A 68 14.77 13.64 -6.33
C ASN A 68 13.52 12.74 -6.34
N ASP A 69 13.14 12.23 -5.18
CA ASP A 69 11.82 11.64 -4.94
C ASP A 69 10.90 12.69 -4.31
N SER A 70 9.95 13.22 -5.08
CA SER A 70 9.03 14.26 -4.61
C SER A 70 8.15 13.81 -3.43
N THR A 71 8.05 12.50 -3.20
CA THR A 71 7.26 11.92 -2.11
C THR A 71 8.07 11.73 -0.82
N VAL A 72 9.38 11.96 -0.86
CA VAL A 72 10.29 11.80 0.28
C VAL A 72 11.09 13.09 0.47
N VAL A 73 10.79 13.82 1.55
CA VAL A 73 11.38 15.14 1.79
C VAL A 73 12.08 15.20 3.14
N GLU A 74 13.14 16.02 3.24
CA GLU A 74 13.79 16.28 4.51
C GLU A 74 12.83 17.07 5.42
N PHE A 75 12.58 16.52 6.60
CA PHE A 75 11.56 17.03 7.50
C PHE A 75 12.15 18.13 8.38
N GLN A 76 12.07 19.36 7.87
CA GLN A 76 12.57 20.55 8.55
C GLN A 76 11.50 21.13 9.51
N ASP A 77 10.25 21.30 9.04
CA ASP A 77 9.13 21.87 9.84
C ASP A 77 7.76 21.19 9.60
N TYR A 78 6.96 21.07 10.67
CA TYR A 78 5.64 20.40 10.72
C TYR A 78 4.54 21.10 9.90
N HIS A 79 4.73 22.36 9.51
CA HIS A 79 3.73 23.15 8.75
C HIS A 79 3.45 22.58 7.35
N THR A 80 4.34 21.74 6.81
CA THR A 80 4.16 21.10 5.50
C THR A 80 2.94 20.17 5.45
N CYS A 81 2.40 19.74 6.60
CA CYS A 81 1.36 18.71 6.66
C CYS A 81 -0.02 19.20 7.17
N GLU A 82 -0.22 20.52 7.34
CA GLU A 82 -1.45 21.07 7.95
C GLU A 82 -2.73 20.77 7.15
N GLY A 83 -2.64 20.43 5.86
CA GLY A 83 -3.80 20.11 5.02
C GLY A 83 -4.16 18.62 4.91
N GLY A 84 -3.32 17.71 5.42
CA GLY A 84 -3.41 16.27 5.12
C GLY A 84 -3.19 15.96 3.63
N ILE A 85 -2.99 14.68 3.29
CA ILE A 85 -2.91 14.22 1.90
C ILE A 85 -4.22 13.51 1.56
N SER A 86 -4.84 13.85 0.43
CA SER A 86 -6.08 13.19 0.01
C SER A 86 -5.85 11.69 -0.16
N LEU A 87 -6.84 10.87 0.23
CA LEU A 87 -6.68 9.43 0.24
C LEU A 87 -6.47 8.84 -1.17
N ASP A 88 -7.07 9.48 -2.18
CA ASP A 88 -6.93 9.10 -3.58
C ASP A 88 -5.50 9.38 -4.10
N GLU A 89 -4.94 10.55 -3.77
CA GLU A 89 -3.56 10.90 -4.11
C GLU A 89 -2.54 10.01 -3.39
N TYR A 90 -2.80 9.70 -2.12
CA TYR A 90 -1.99 8.78 -1.34
C TYR A 90 -1.97 7.36 -1.94
N GLY A 91 -3.10 6.94 -2.51
CA GLY A 91 -3.25 5.69 -3.26
C GLY A 91 -3.37 4.43 -2.40
N TYR A 92 -3.08 4.47 -1.09
CA TYR A 92 -3.26 3.34 -0.15
C TYR A 92 -4.70 3.21 0.39
N ALA A 93 -5.66 3.90 -0.25
CA ALA A 93 -7.08 3.88 0.10
C ALA A 93 -7.66 2.45 0.18
N SER A 94 -7.24 1.52 -0.67
CA SER A 94 -7.82 0.17 -0.68
C SER A 94 -7.09 -0.82 0.23
N ASP A 95 -6.05 -0.38 0.95
CA ASP A 95 -5.13 -1.24 1.69
C ASP A 95 -5.42 -1.24 3.19
N SER A 96 -4.99 -2.29 3.89
CA SER A 96 -5.26 -2.55 5.33
C SER A 96 -4.26 -1.90 6.30
N ASP A 97 -3.33 -1.09 5.80
CA ASP A 97 -2.20 -0.59 6.60
C ASP A 97 -2.47 0.75 7.29
N LEU A 98 -3.64 1.35 7.04
CA LEU A 98 -4.08 2.57 7.71
C LEU A 98 -5.15 2.22 8.75
N ASP A 99 -4.95 2.72 9.96
CA ASP A 99 -5.93 2.63 11.03
C ASP A 99 -7.14 3.52 10.71
N GLU A 100 -8.31 3.14 11.24
CA GLU A 100 -9.52 3.94 11.10
C GLU A 100 -9.56 4.97 12.24
N GLU A 101 -9.82 6.24 11.92
CA GLU A 101 -10.05 7.27 12.93
C GLU A 101 -11.19 6.84 13.87
N GLU A 102 -10.91 6.82 15.17
CA GLU A 102 -11.90 6.49 16.19
C GLU A 102 -12.97 7.59 16.23
N GLU A 103 -14.24 7.23 16.04
CA GLU A 103 -15.33 8.16 16.29
C GLU A 103 -15.49 8.29 17.80
N GLU A 104 -15.18 9.47 18.36
CA GLU A 104 -15.52 9.78 19.75
C GLU A 104 -17.04 9.60 19.91
N THR A 105 -17.45 8.52 20.57
CA THR A 105 -18.81 8.39 21.07
C THR A 105 -18.91 9.29 22.28
N ASP A 106 -19.68 10.37 22.17
CA ASP A 106 -20.10 11.18 23.31
C ASP A 106 -20.90 10.30 24.29
N GLU A 107 -20.21 9.58 25.18
CA GLU A 107 -20.85 9.03 26.37
C GLU A 107 -21.07 10.19 27.34
N ASP A 108 -22.33 10.65 27.38
CA ASP A 108 -22.89 11.66 28.26
C ASP A 108 -22.35 11.56 29.71
N VAL A 109 -21.40 12.43 30.06
CA VAL A 109 -21.12 12.73 31.46
C VAL A 109 -22.22 13.69 31.92
N GLN A 110 -23.26 13.14 32.54
CA GLN A 110 -24.32 13.92 33.18
C GLN A 110 -23.74 14.86 34.24
N ASP A 111 -23.94 16.15 33.98
CA ASP A 111 -23.67 17.29 34.83
C ASP A 111 -24.22 17.14 36.26
N ASN A 112 -23.42 17.57 37.24
CA ASN A 112 -23.94 18.02 38.52
C ASN A 112 -23.34 19.39 38.90
N GLU A 113 -24.18 20.41 38.71
CA GLU A 113 -24.31 21.66 39.47
C GLU A 113 -23.30 22.84 39.37
N ARG A 114 -23.83 23.90 38.74
CA ARG A 114 -24.04 25.30 39.25
C ARG A 114 -23.05 26.43 38.87
N CYS A 115 -23.51 27.22 37.90
CA CYS A 115 -23.59 28.70 37.78
C CYS A 115 -22.55 29.62 38.47
N ALA A 116 -21.86 30.45 37.67
CA ALA A 116 -22.25 31.87 37.40
C ALA A 116 -21.16 32.64 36.62
N GLY A 117 -21.56 33.49 35.65
CA GLY A 117 -20.80 34.72 35.29
C GLY A 117 -20.30 34.93 33.85
N VAL A 118 -21.23 35.23 32.93
CA VAL A 118 -21.17 36.16 31.77
C VAL A 118 -19.79 36.63 31.24
N SER A 119 -19.46 36.28 29.98
CA SER A 119 -19.43 37.22 28.83
C SER A 119 -18.90 36.53 27.56
N ALA A 120 -19.62 36.76 26.46
CA ALA A 120 -19.32 36.23 25.15
C ALA A 120 -18.21 37.04 24.47
N GLU A 121 -17.16 36.36 23.99
CA GLU A 121 -16.38 36.84 22.87
C GLU A 121 -15.99 35.68 21.95
N ARG A 122 -16.20 35.93 20.67
CA ARG A 122 -16.27 34.99 19.55
C ARG A 122 -14.84 34.62 19.13
N VAL A 123 -14.37 33.43 19.49
CA VAL A 123 -13.06 32.91 19.04
C VAL A 123 -13.28 31.81 18.01
N SER A 124 -12.77 32.08 16.80
CA SER A 124 -12.58 31.11 15.72
C SER A 124 -11.93 29.83 16.26
N ARG A 125 -12.57 28.68 16.02
CA ARG A 125 -11.98 27.36 16.26
C ARG A 125 -10.96 27.06 15.16
N THR A 126 -9.80 27.68 15.23
CA THR A 126 -8.58 27.11 14.66
C THR A 126 -8.20 25.92 15.53
N ALA A 127 -8.10 24.73 14.93
CA ALA A 127 -7.67 23.52 15.60
C ALA A 127 -6.35 23.80 16.34
N SER A 128 -6.40 23.78 17.68
CA SER A 128 -5.21 23.88 18.49
C SER A 128 -4.48 22.54 18.34
N ILE A 129 -3.43 22.56 17.53
CA ILE A 129 -2.44 21.49 17.42
C ILE A 129 -1.91 21.27 18.84
N LYS A 130 -2.38 20.21 19.50
CA LYS A 130 -1.85 19.81 20.79
C LYS A 130 -0.39 19.44 20.58
N ASP A 131 0.49 20.21 21.19
CA ASP A 131 1.91 19.89 21.37
C ASP A 131 2.07 18.40 21.69
N PHE A 132 2.64 17.66 20.74
CA PHE A 132 3.12 16.29 20.93
C PHE A 132 4.34 16.34 21.86
N THR A 133 4.12 16.64 23.12
CA THR A 133 5.05 16.32 24.19
C THR A 133 4.83 14.86 24.55
N THR A 134 5.55 13.98 23.85
CA THR A 134 5.81 12.62 24.33
C THR A 134 6.22 12.70 25.80
N LYS A 135 5.44 12.08 26.69
CA LYS A 135 5.80 11.93 28.11
C LYS A 135 7.10 11.15 28.20
N GLY A 136 8.18 11.87 28.44
CA GLY A 136 9.53 11.36 28.56
C GLY A 136 10.47 12.27 27.76
N ALA A 137 11.35 12.99 28.45
CA ALA A 137 12.43 13.74 27.80
C ALA A 137 13.35 12.73 27.10
N GLN A 138 13.02 12.36 25.87
CA GLN A 138 13.90 11.59 25.01
C GLN A 138 15.12 12.46 24.75
N ARG A 139 16.32 11.91 24.96
CA ARG A 139 17.56 12.54 24.51
C ARG A 139 17.36 12.89 23.04
N ILE A 140 17.59 14.15 22.67
CA ILE A 140 17.61 14.56 21.26
C ILE A 140 18.79 13.83 20.64
N ILE A 141 18.53 12.68 20.02
CA ILE A 141 19.52 11.98 19.21
C ILE A 141 19.62 12.80 17.92
N PRO A 142 20.76 13.43 17.62
CA PRO A 142 20.95 14.10 16.34
C PRO A 142 20.81 13.04 15.26
N SER A 143 19.67 13.07 14.56
CA SER A 143 19.28 12.07 13.57
C SER A 143 18.57 12.79 12.42
N ARG A 144 18.79 12.29 11.21
CA ARG A 144 18.16 12.82 10.00
C ARG A 144 16.66 12.59 10.08
N ARG A 145 15.85 13.59 9.75
CA ARG A 145 14.39 13.45 9.75
C ARG A 145 13.88 13.46 8.32
N VAL A 146 13.08 12.46 7.96
CA VAL A 146 12.58 12.24 6.60
C VAL A 146 11.07 12.03 6.65
N LEU A 147 10.32 12.79 5.88
CA LEU A 147 8.88 12.60 5.70
C LEU A 147 8.63 11.74 4.46
N VAL A 148 7.84 10.68 4.61
CA VAL A 148 7.42 9.80 3.52
C VAL A 148 5.91 9.97 3.29
N MET A 149 5.56 10.54 2.15
CA MET A 149 4.20 10.99 1.84
C MET A 149 3.37 10.00 1.02
N ASP A 150 3.96 8.91 0.56
CA ASP A 150 3.31 7.96 -0.35
C ASP A 150 3.34 6.52 0.17
N THR A 151 3.56 6.32 1.47
CA THR A 151 3.59 4.98 2.08
C THR A 151 3.06 5.03 3.50
N ALA A 152 2.22 4.05 3.86
CA ALA A 152 1.64 3.95 5.21
C ALA A 152 2.69 3.51 6.24
N PHE A 153 2.54 4.03 7.47
CA PHE A 153 3.41 3.70 8.60
C PHE A 153 3.59 2.19 8.79
N ASN A 154 2.50 1.43 8.82
CA ASN A 154 2.56 -0.02 9.03
C ASN A 154 3.28 -0.75 7.90
N THR A 155 3.10 -0.30 6.64
CA THR A 155 3.85 -0.84 5.49
C THR A 155 5.33 -0.57 5.62
N TRP A 156 5.72 0.67 5.94
CA TRP A 156 7.13 1.03 6.07
C TRP A 156 7.79 0.33 7.26
N ARG A 157 7.09 0.22 8.39
CA ARG A 157 7.55 -0.55 9.55
C ARG A 157 7.85 -2.00 9.18
N ALA A 158 6.96 -2.64 8.42
CA ALA A 158 7.18 -4.01 7.93
C ALA A 158 8.34 -4.11 6.94
N LEU A 159 8.59 -3.07 6.13
CA LEU A 159 9.78 -3.01 5.28
C LEU A 159 11.06 -2.92 6.12
N LEU A 160 11.11 -2.03 7.12
CA LEU A 160 12.30 -1.90 7.99
C LEU A 160 12.60 -3.22 8.71
N ASP A 161 11.58 -3.85 9.28
CA ASP A 161 11.72 -5.16 9.91
C ASP A 161 12.24 -6.22 8.92
N TYR A 162 11.66 -6.27 7.72
CA TYR A 162 12.09 -7.18 6.65
C TYR A 162 13.56 -6.96 6.25
N LEU A 163 14.04 -5.71 6.16
CA LEU A 163 15.43 -5.42 5.83
C LEU A 163 16.40 -5.87 6.93
N TYR A 164 15.94 -5.99 8.18
CA TYR A 164 16.74 -6.47 9.30
C TYR A 164 16.67 -7.98 9.47
N THR A 165 15.50 -8.59 9.25
CA THR A 165 15.22 -10.00 9.60
C THR A 165 15.13 -10.92 8.38
N ASP A 166 14.85 -10.39 7.19
CA ASP A 166 14.41 -11.10 5.96
C ASP A 166 13.06 -11.84 6.13
N GLU A 167 12.32 -11.54 7.20
CA GLU A 167 10.99 -12.05 7.49
C GLU A 167 9.93 -10.99 7.15
N ILE A 168 8.84 -11.42 6.52
CA ILE A 168 7.72 -10.55 6.20
C ILE A 168 6.42 -11.31 6.44
N VAL A 169 5.46 -10.64 7.08
CA VAL A 169 4.13 -11.18 7.33
C VAL A 169 3.12 -10.31 6.61
N PHE A 170 2.24 -10.95 5.84
CA PHE A 170 1.18 -10.26 5.12
C PHE A 170 -0.15 -10.39 5.85
N ALA A 171 -0.83 -9.26 6.02
CA ALA A 171 -2.20 -9.19 6.47
C ALA A 171 -3.15 -9.69 5.37
N PRO A 172 -4.32 -10.23 5.73
CA PRO A 172 -5.39 -10.52 4.77
C PRO A 172 -5.77 -9.28 3.95
N LEU A 173 -6.21 -9.48 2.70
CA LEU A 173 -6.72 -8.37 1.90
C LEU A 173 -8.00 -7.80 2.54
N ARG A 174 -8.24 -6.49 2.42
CA ARG A 174 -9.50 -5.86 2.89
C ARG A 174 -10.76 -6.40 2.21
N SER A 175 -10.61 -7.03 1.05
CA SER A 175 -11.69 -7.71 0.35
C SER A 175 -11.99 -9.10 0.90
N GLN A 176 -11.09 -9.68 1.70
CA GLN A 176 -11.35 -10.92 2.42
C GLN A 176 -12.23 -10.64 3.65
N SER A 177 -13.11 -11.60 3.96
CA SER A 177 -13.98 -11.56 5.14
C SER A 177 -13.20 -11.34 6.44
N LYS A 178 -13.78 -10.57 7.38
CA LYS A 178 -13.24 -10.26 8.72
C LYS A 178 -12.89 -11.50 9.57
N SER A 179 -13.30 -12.70 9.17
CA SER A 179 -12.99 -13.97 9.83
C SER A 179 -11.52 -14.39 9.71
N ALA A 180 -10.72 -13.76 8.86
CA ALA A 180 -9.34 -14.14 8.60
C ALA A 180 -8.29 -13.38 9.44
N ARG A 181 -8.66 -12.79 10.59
CA ARG A 181 -7.67 -12.22 11.54
C ARG A 181 -6.87 -13.34 12.19
N HIS A 182 -5.93 -13.92 11.45
CA HIS A 182 -4.88 -14.72 12.03
C HIS A 182 -4.02 -13.79 12.88
N HIS A 183 -4.02 -14.00 14.20
CA HIS A 183 -2.92 -13.54 15.02
C HIS A 183 -1.68 -14.29 14.53
N SER A 184 -0.82 -13.58 13.82
CA SER A 184 0.51 -14.06 13.48
C SER A 184 1.21 -14.43 14.79
N LEU A 185 1.64 -15.69 14.91
CA LEU A 185 2.55 -16.12 15.97
C LEU A 185 3.98 -15.60 15.71
N SER A 186 4.25 -15.08 14.52
CA SER A 186 5.48 -14.34 14.23
C SER A 186 5.39 -12.94 14.82
N GLY A 187 6.47 -12.53 15.50
CA GLY A 187 6.62 -11.19 16.07
C GLY A 187 6.83 -10.08 15.04
N ALA A 188 6.90 -10.41 13.75
CA ALA A 188 7.04 -9.41 12.69
C ALA A 188 5.72 -8.64 12.48
N PRO A 189 5.76 -7.31 12.29
CA PRO A 189 4.57 -6.50 12.08
C PRO A 189 3.91 -6.86 10.74
N PRO A 190 2.60 -7.21 10.71
CA PRO A 190 1.92 -7.54 9.47
C PRO A 190 1.68 -6.27 8.63
N CYS A 191 1.68 -6.41 7.31
CA CYS A 191 1.28 -5.35 6.38
C CYS A 191 0.46 -5.88 5.20
N SER A 192 -0.25 -5.01 4.48
CA SER A 192 -0.99 -5.36 3.28
C SER A 192 -0.01 -5.81 2.18
N PRO A 193 -0.25 -6.95 1.54
CA PRO A 193 0.60 -7.38 0.44
C PRO A 193 0.48 -6.45 -0.78
N LYS A 194 -0.64 -5.74 -0.95
CA LYS A 194 -0.82 -4.72 -1.99
C LYS A 194 0.08 -3.51 -1.77
N SER A 195 0.05 -2.99 -0.56
CA SER A 195 0.91 -1.90 -0.10
C SER A 195 2.39 -2.22 -0.26
N MET A 196 2.78 -3.41 0.18
CA MET A 196 4.16 -3.85 0.11
C MET A 196 4.61 -4.11 -1.33
N TYR A 197 3.73 -4.64 -2.20
CA TYR A 197 4.05 -4.78 -3.62
C TYR A 197 4.36 -3.41 -4.25
N ARG A 198 3.53 -2.40 -3.99
CA ARG A 198 3.76 -1.03 -4.47
C ARG A 198 5.09 -0.46 -3.99
N LEU A 199 5.36 -0.59 -2.68
CA LEU A 199 6.59 -0.12 -2.07
C LEU A 199 7.81 -0.85 -2.64
N ALA A 200 7.75 -2.18 -2.77
CA ALA A 200 8.81 -3.00 -3.33
C ALA A 200 9.12 -2.63 -4.79
N CYS A 201 8.11 -2.32 -5.61
CA CYS A 201 8.30 -1.77 -6.95
C CYS A 201 9.03 -0.43 -6.92
N LYS A 202 8.61 0.49 -6.04
CA LYS A 202 9.23 1.82 -5.87
C LYS A 202 10.71 1.72 -5.50
N ILE A 203 11.04 0.86 -4.54
CA ILE A 203 12.43 0.68 -4.08
C ILE A 203 13.23 -0.35 -4.90
N LYS A 204 12.64 -0.90 -5.99
CA LYS A 204 13.23 -1.92 -6.86
C LYS A 204 13.75 -3.16 -6.12
N HIS A 205 12.97 -3.66 -5.17
CA HIS A 205 13.33 -4.83 -4.36
C HIS A 205 12.63 -6.11 -4.87
N ASP A 206 13.17 -6.72 -5.91
CA ASP A 206 12.56 -7.84 -6.67
C ASP A 206 12.09 -9.01 -5.80
N LYS A 207 12.91 -9.44 -4.82
CA LYS A 207 12.55 -10.56 -3.92
C LYS A 207 11.30 -10.25 -3.10
N LEU A 208 11.15 -9.01 -2.66
CA LEU A 208 10.01 -8.57 -1.84
C LEU A 208 8.79 -8.33 -2.71
N GLN A 209 8.98 -7.80 -3.92
CA GLN A 209 7.96 -7.70 -4.95
C GLN A 209 7.37 -9.08 -5.27
N ALA A 210 8.21 -10.10 -5.48
CA ALA A 210 7.76 -11.46 -5.76
C ALA A 210 7.01 -12.08 -4.56
N LYS A 211 7.51 -11.90 -3.32
CA LYS A 211 6.83 -12.34 -2.10
C LYS A 211 5.44 -11.71 -1.96
N ALA A 212 5.35 -10.40 -2.17
CA ALA A 212 4.09 -9.67 -2.08
C ALA A 212 3.10 -10.09 -3.18
N LEU A 213 3.58 -10.26 -4.43
CA LEU A 213 2.75 -10.75 -5.53
C LEU A 213 2.18 -12.14 -5.26
N ALA A 214 3.01 -13.06 -4.74
CA ALA A 214 2.58 -14.40 -4.36
C ALA A 214 1.52 -14.36 -3.25
N ALA A 215 1.70 -13.49 -2.26
CA ALA A 215 0.72 -13.28 -1.20
C ALA A 215 -0.62 -12.77 -1.74
N ILE A 216 -0.61 -11.73 -2.59
CA ILE A 216 -1.83 -11.23 -3.27
C ILE A 216 -2.51 -12.38 -4.01
N ARG A 217 -1.78 -13.11 -4.86
CA ARG A 217 -2.31 -14.24 -5.63
C ARG A 217 -2.97 -15.29 -4.75
N SER A 218 -2.31 -15.66 -3.65
CA SER A 218 -2.83 -16.65 -2.69
C SER A 218 -4.09 -16.20 -1.95
N SER A 219 -4.31 -14.89 -1.87
CA SER A 219 -5.47 -14.28 -1.21
C SER A 219 -6.68 -14.10 -2.12
N LEU A 220 -6.54 -14.29 -3.45
CA LEU A 220 -7.64 -14.14 -4.39
C LEU A 220 -8.53 -15.38 -4.43
N THR A 221 -9.84 -15.14 -4.45
CA THR A 221 -10.91 -16.14 -4.51
C THR A 221 -12.03 -15.66 -5.42
N GLU A 222 -12.96 -16.56 -5.75
CA GLU A 222 -14.18 -16.25 -6.49
C GLU A 222 -15.03 -15.14 -5.84
N HIS A 223 -14.88 -14.92 -4.52
CA HIS A 223 -15.63 -13.93 -3.76
C HIS A 223 -15.02 -12.52 -3.80
N ASN A 224 -13.73 -12.38 -4.10
CA ASN A 224 -13.04 -11.09 -4.05
C ASN A 224 -12.38 -10.67 -5.37
N VAL A 225 -12.15 -11.57 -6.32
CA VAL A 225 -11.39 -11.27 -7.54
C VAL A 225 -11.97 -10.11 -8.36
N LEU A 226 -13.31 -10.01 -8.47
CA LEU A 226 -13.96 -8.90 -9.19
C LEU A 226 -13.78 -7.55 -8.48
N ARG A 227 -13.75 -7.56 -7.15
CA ARG A 227 -13.50 -6.36 -6.35
C ARG A 227 -12.04 -5.93 -6.50
N GLU A 228 -11.11 -6.87 -6.47
CA GLU A 228 -9.67 -6.61 -6.64
C GLU A 228 -9.35 -6.10 -8.05
N LEU A 229 -9.92 -6.70 -9.10
CA LEU A 229 -9.82 -6.19 -10.48
C LEU A 229 -10.29 -4.74 -10.62
N SER A 230 -11.22 -4.30 -9.77
CA SER A 230 -11.72 -2.93 -9.77
C SER A 230 -10.86 -1.95 -8.97
N SER A 231 -9.75 -2.40 -8.38
CA SER A 231 -8.89 -1.60 -7.54
C SER A 231 -7.93 -0.70 -8.34
N SER A 232 -7.45 0.37 -7.70
CA SER A 232 -6.43 1.26 -8.28
C SER A 232 -5.07 0.56 -8.46
N LEU A 233 -4.78 -0.49 -7.69
CA LEU A 233 -3.55 -1.27 -7.82
C LEU A 233 -3.51 -1.94 -9.20
N THR A 234 -4.59 -2.61 -9.58
CA THR A 234 -4.73 -3.30 -10.88
C THR A 234 -4.46 -2.37 -12.06
N SER A 235 -4.97 -1.13 -11.98
CA SER A 235 -4.76 -0.12 -13.02
C SER A 235 -3.28 0.28 -13.19
N ARG A 236 -2.52 0.31 -12.08
CA ARG A 236 -1.14 0.83 -12.07
C ARG A 236 -0.08 -0.23 -12.38
N PHE A 237 -0.39 -1.50 -12.16
CA PHE A 237 0.59 -2.59 -12.24
C PHE A 237 0.12 -3.69 -13.19
N PRO A 238 0.59 -3.70 -14.45
CA PRO A 238 0.16 -4.69 -15.45
C PRO A 238 0.34 -6.15 -15.02
N ALA A 239 1.39 -6.46 -14.25
CA ALA A 239 1.62 -7.79 -13.71
C ALA A 239 0.52 -8.24 -12.71
N ILE A 240 -0.05 -7.29 -11.96
CA ILE A 240 -1.19 -7.56 -11.07
C ILE A 240 -2.44 -7.84 -11.90
N LEU A 241 -2.72 -7.02 -12.92
CA LEU A 241 -3.85 -7.25 -13.83
C LEU A 241 -3.76 -8.61 -14.53
N GLU A 242 -2.61 -8.96 -15.10
CA GLU A 242 -2.39 -10.27 -15.73
C GLU A 242 -2.69 -11.43 -14.77
N MET A 243 -2.20 -11.33 -13.53
CA MET A 243 -2.41 -12.34 -12.50
C MET A 243 -3.88 -12.43 -12.05
N GLU A 244 -4.55 -11.30 -11.82
CA GLU A 244 -5.96 -11.25 -11.43
C GLU A 244 -6.89 -11.77 -12.53
N ILE A 245 -6.60 -11.46 -13.80
CA ILE A 245 -7.34 -12.00 -14.96
C ILE A 245 -7.18 -13.52 -15.04
N GLU A 246 -5.99 -14.05 -14.76
CA GLU A 246 -5.77 -15.49 -14.71
C GLU A 246 -6.65 -16.16 -13.63
N ILE A 247 -6.72 -15.58 -12.43
CA ILE A 247 -7.57 -16.11 -11.35
C ILE A 247 -9.06 -15.96 -11.67
N LEU A 248 -9.48 -14.82 -12.25
CA LEU A 248 -10.85 -14.64 -12.70
C LEU A 248 -11.24 -15.71 -13.73
N PHE A 249 -10.37 -15.95 -14.72
CA PHE A 249 -10.62 -16.92 -15.77
C PHE A 249 -10.79 -18.33 -15.21
N GLN A 250 -9.97 -18.72 -14.23
CA GLN A 250 -10.09 -20.01 -13.53
C GLN A 250 -11.42 -20.16 -12.77
N ASN A 251 -12.03 -19.05 -12.35
CA ASN A 251 -13.27 -19.03 -11.56
C ASN A 251 -14.49 -18.53 -12.36
N ILE A 252 -14.38 -18.37 -13.69
CA ILE A 252 -15.38 -17.65 -14.50
C ILE A 252 -16.78 -18.29 -14.50
N VAL A 253 -16.84 -19.60 -14.28
CA VAL A 253 -18.11 -20.39 -14.21
C VAL A 253 -18.62 -20.59 -12.79
N THR A 254 -17.94 -20.05 -11.77
CA THR A 254 -18.42 -20.16 -10.39
C THR A 254 -19.70 -19.35 -10.22
N PRO A 255 -20.70 -19.83 -9.45
CA PRO A 255 -21.96 -19.11 -9.27
C PRO A 255 -21.79 -17.69 -8.74
N THR A 256 -20.81 -17.48 -7.86
CA THR A 256 -20.48 -16.16 -7.31
C THR A 256 -20.00 -15.20 -8.39
N VAL A 257 -19.01 -15.60 -9.19
CA VAL A 257 -18.50 -14.75 -10.28
C VAL A 257 -19.58 -14.50 -11.32
N MET A 258 -20.33 -15.52 -11.75
CA MET A 258 -21.40 -15.35 -12.75
C MET A 258 -22.47 -14.36 -12.29
N LYS A 259 -22.81 -14.36 -10.99
CA LYS A 259 -23.77 -13.45 -10.40
C LYS A 259 -23.26 -12.01 -10.37
N ASP A 260 -22.01 -11.80 -9.99
CA ASP A 260 -21.46 -10.48 -9.71
C ASP A 260 -20.75 -9.85 -10.94
N PHE A 261 -20.40 -10.63 -11.95
CA PHE A 261 -19.73 -10.17 -13.17
C PHE A 261 -20.53 -9.09 -13.94
N PRO A 262 -21.86 -9.17 -14.10
CA PRO A 262 -22.65 -8.09 -14.71
C PRO A 262 -22.48 -6.73 -14.01
N MET A 263 -22.28 -6.71 -12.69
CA MET A 263 -22.04 -5.47 -11.95
C MET A 263 -20.68 -4.86 -12.29
N LEU A 264 -19.65 -5.70 -12.53
CA LEU A 264 -18.36 -5.23 -13.02
C LEU A 264 -18.50 -4.60 -14.41
N ILE A 265 -19.22 -5.28 -15.34
CA ILE A 265 -19.48 -4.75 -16.68
C ILE A 265 -20.21 -3.41 -16.63
N GLN A 266 -21.22 -3.29 -15.78
CA GLN A 266 -21.96 -2.03 -15.61
C GLN A 266 -21.05 -0.89 -15.12
N ARG A 267 -20.15 -1.17 -14.17
CA ARG A 267 -19.17 -0.17 -13.69
C ARG A 267 -18.18 0.25 -14.78
N ILE A 268 -17.78 -0.68 -15.66
CA ILE A 268 -16.93 -0.35 -16.81
C ILE A 268 -17.70 0.53 -17.80
N ALA A 269 -18.94 0.16 -18.13
CA ALA A 269 -19.78 0.90 -19.07
C ALA A 269 -20.11 2.32 -18.57
N SER A 270 -20.23 2.51 -17.26
CA SER A 270 -20.47 3.83 -16.64
C SER A 270 -19.20 4.66 -16.45
N ALA A 271 -18.07 4.30 -17.10
CA ALA A 271 -16.76 4.93 -16.94
C ALA A 271 -16.25 4.98 -15.48
N GLY A 272 -16.71 4.06 -14.63
CA GLY A 272 -16.34 3.99 -13.22
C GLY A 272 -15.00 3.28 -12.97
N LEU A 273 -14.33 2.79 -14.02
CA LEU A 273 -13.04 2.09 -13.95
C LEU A 273 -12.15 2.56 -15.11
N PRO A 274 -11.07 3.34 -14.84
CA PRO A 274 -10.18 3.84 -15.89
C PRO A 274 -9.55 2.73 -16.75
N HIS A 275 -9.25 1.58 -16.14
CA HIS A 275 -8.66 0.40 -16.78
C HIS A 275 -9.70 -0.65 -17.20
N GLY A 276 -10.98 -0.28 -17.27
CA GLY A 276 -12.06 -1.21 -17.60
C GLY A 276 -11.88 -1.86 -18.99
N ALA A 277 -11.38 -1.10 -19.97
CA ALA A 277 -11.08 -1.63 -21.30
C ALA A 277 -9.96 -2.69 -21.26
N ASP A 278 -8.93 -2.48 -20.45
CA ASP A 278 -7.82 -3.43 -20.31
C ASP A 278 -8.29 -4.76 -19.70
N ILE A 279 -9.18 -4.70 -18.69
CA ILE A 279 -9.79 -5.90 -18.08
C ILE A 279 -10.51 -6.73 -19.15
N LEU A 280 -11.39 -6.10 -19.94
CA LEU A 280 -12.17 -6.81 -20.96
C LEU A 280 -11.28 -7.35 -22.07
N THR A 281 -10.31 -6.55 -22.53
CA THR A 281 -9.36 -6.95 -23.57
C THR A 281 -8.56 -8.16 -23.12
N LYS A 282 -7.97 -8.11 -21.92
CA LYS A 282 -7.16 -9.22 -21.38
C LYS A 282 -8.00 -10.48 -21.13
N LEU A 283 -9.22 -10.33 -20.63
CA LEU A 283 -10.12 -11.46 -20.46
C LEU A 283 -10.47 -12.11 -21.81
N HIS A 284 -10.78 -11.29 -22.82
CA HIS A 284 -11.09 -11.77 -24.17
C HIS A 284 -9.89 -12.46 -24.81
N GLU A 285 -8.70 -11.86 -24.75
CA GLU A 285 -7.45 -12.49 -25.20
C GLU A 285 -7.21 -13.85 -24.54
N ARG A 286 -7.49 -13.97 -23.24
CA ARG A 286 -7.36 -15.23 -22.50
C ARG A 286 -8.37 -16.27 -22.98
N MET A 287 -9.63 -15.89 -23.19
CA MET A 287 -10.65 -16.77 -23.76
C MET A 287 -10.25 -17.28 -25.14
N LEU A 288 -9.76 -16.39 -26.01
CA LEU A 288 -9.30 -16.75 -27.35
C LEU A 288 -8.14 -17.74 -27.32
N LYS A 289 -7.12 -17.49 -26.50
CA LYS A 289 -5.96 -18.38 -26.35
C LYS A 289 -6.36 -19.77 -25.85
N GLN A 290 -7.33 -19.86 -24.94
CA GLN A 290 -7.78 -21.14 -24.37
C GLN A 290 -8.65 -21.94 -25.35
N HIS A 291 -9.58 -21.30 -26.05
CA HIS A 291 -10.62 -21.98 -26.84
C HIS A 291 -10.37 -21.99 -28.35
N TYR A 292 -9.51 -21.11 -28.86
CA TYR A 292 -9.17 -20.99 -30.28
C TYR A 292 -7.65 -20.97 -30.54
N PRO A 293 -6.85 -21.88 -29.96
CA PRO A 293 -5.38 -21.84 -30.07
C PRO A 293 -4.89 -21.99 -31.52
N THR A 294 -5.62 -22.73 -32.36
CA THR A 294 -5.24 -23.02 -33.75
C THR A 294 -5.34 -21.81 -34.68
N ILE A 295 -6.22 -20.84 -34.40
CA ILE A 295 -6.40 -19.64 -35.22
C ILE A 295 -5.30 -18.60 -34.93
N LEU A 296 -4.73 -18.63 -33.73
CA LEU A 296 -3.67 -17.72 -33.28
C LEU A 296 -2.25 -18.22 -33.60
N SER A 297 -2.10 -19.35 -34.29
CA SER A 297 -0.78 -19.81 -34.76
C SER A 297 -0.29 -18.91 -35.92
N PRO A 298 1.01 -18.60 -36.00
CA PRO A 298 1.56 -17.81 -37.12
C PRO A 298 1.27 -18.41 -38.50
N GLU A 299 1.09 -19.73 -38.59
CA GLU A 299 0.78 -20.44 -39.84
C GLU A 299 -0.67 -20.21 -40.31
N ALA A 300 -1.62 -20.00 -39.39
CA ALA A 300 -3.01 -19.72 -39.72
C ALA A 300 -3.24 -18.25 -40.15
N ALA A 301 -2.52 -17.30 -39.55
CA ALA A 301 -2.59 -15.87 -39.92
C ALA A 301 -2.03 -15.60 -41.34
N LEU A 302 -0.97 -16.32 -41.73
CA LEU A 302 -0.43 -16.31 -43.09
C LEU A 302 -1.41 -16.87 -44.15
N ALA A 303 -2.31 -17.77 -43.74
CA ALA A 303 -3.33 -18.32 -44.61
C ALA A 303 -4.53 -17.36 -44.80
N SER A 304 -4.88 -16.57 -43.78
CA SER A 304 -5.96 -15.57 -43.88
C SER A 304 -5.55 -14.32 -44.64
N GLU A 305 -4.31 -13.83 -44.51
CA GLU A 305 -3.79 -12.70 -45.33
C GLU A 305 -3.80 -13.04 -46.83
N LYS A 306 -3.38 -14.26 -47.20
CA LYS A 306 -3.47 -14.72 -48.60
C LYS A 306 -4.89 -14.80 -49.13
N TYR A 307 -5.87 -15.05 -48.26
CA TYR A 307 -7.27 -15.11 -48.64
C TYR A 307 -7.84 -13.69 -48.89
N VAL A 308 -7.44 -12.70 -48.09
CA VAL A 308 -7.88 -11.30 -48.26
C VAL A 308 -7.27 -10.66 -49.52
N ASP A 309 -6.00 -10.94 -49.82
CA ASP A 309 -5.33 -10.46 -51.04
C ASP A 309 -5.92 -11.07 -52.33
N MET A 310 -6.52 -12.26 -52.24
CA MET A 310 -7.18 -12.92 -53.37
C MET A 310 -8.54 -12.28 -53.73
N TYR A 311 -9.19 -11.59 -52.78
CA TYR A 311 -10.51 -10.96 -53.00
C TYR A 311 -10.45 -9.42 -53.14
N MET A 312 -9.30 -8.80 -52.90
CA MET A 312 -9.09 -7.36 -53.13
C MET A 312 -8.40 -7.02 -54.47
N ASN A 313 -8.06 -8.04 -55.28
CA ASN A 313 -7.44 -7.90 -56.61
C ASN A 313 -8.36 -8.35 -57.76
N CYS A 314 -9.68 -8.27 -57.60
CA CYS A 314 -10.65 -8.40 -58.70
C CYS A 314 -11.39 -7.09 -58.94
#